data_AF-A0A1C4H0H8-F1
#
_entry.id   AF-A0A1C4H0H8-F1
#
_cell.length_a   1.000
_cell.length_b   1.000
_cell.length_c   1.000
_cell.angle_alpha   90.00
_cell.angle_beta   90.00
_cell.angle_gamma   90.00
#
_symmetry.space_group_name_H-M   'P 1'
#
loop_
_entity.id
_entity.type
_entity.pdbx_description
1 polymer ?
#
loop_
_entity_poly.entity_id
_entity_poly.type
_entity_poly.pdbx_seq_one_letter_code
_entity_poly.pdbx_strand_id
1 'polypeptide(L)'
;MVLSHKALRGIASQFSTKSLVLIPIAVGINLIGGTLCSTLKLPLFMDMIGTVVIACLSGPWVAALCGLLTNVFLAIVANPVYLPYVMSSVLCGLVVGYMVKAGLFKKVSGAVLIWLTCSVVNTVTASLITVLVYGGATGVNGTSLLTAALAVAWKNILISVFSSSMVENLLDKGITLIVAYLVVKEIPPRFMSQYASGNIGTTDYEPIKADVDARDYDLESILADLRHSNDNTVLNDAQMDERLNKADAAHDFPGFMGEVNPLVKFLGVVVLGIAALIWPDFTLGLFLVVVLFALALPIGCLKPLSKLIFGFGIPMTIMLVFIQGFYSPKNTVFIADCGFAKLGLEGLLYSLKIVATVLVFLGSFYIANTTTYIGSLVAALTQIGCPSKIGYLIFASLNVVPQMQRKLTVIRQAQSGRGLTTGGNLISRFKAFLPLIGPVVMSSLTDAQERGMTLETRGFGIKGTRRTNYVEVPWSFRDSVMLCVLIALFVVVFVFSVLDYSGMLSVTCQWGGVR
;
A
#
# COMPACT_ATOMS: atom_id res chain seq x y z
N MET A 1 18.28 26.20 -14.15
CA MET A 1 17.72 26.48 -12.80
C MET A 1 16.23 26.88 -12.82
N VAL A 2 15.80 27.80 -13.70
CA VAL A 2 14.41 28.31 -13.76
C VAL A 2 13.34 27.25 -14.15
N LEU A 3 13.64 26.38 -15.14
CA LEU A 3 12.73 25.28 -15.55
C LEU A 3 12.47 24.27 -14.43
N SER A 4 13.51 23.93 -13.66
CA SER A 4 13.40 23.06 -12.48
C SER A 4 12.53 23.72 -11.38
N HIS A 5 12.69 25.03 -11.16
CA HIS A 5 11.90 25.74 -10.16
C HIS A 5 10.40 25.83 -10.54
N LYS A 6 10.07 26.03 -11.82
CA LYS A 6 8.68 26.04 -12.31
C LYS A 6 8.03 24.65 -12.23
N ALA A 7 8.78 23.61 -12.57
CA ALA A 7 8.33 22.22 -12.42
C ALA A 7 8.05 21.88 -10.95
N LEU A 8 8.99 22.19 -10.04
CA LEU A 8 8.82 21.98 -8.60
C LEU A 8 7.63 22.73 -8.02
N ARG A 9 7.39 23.99 -8.43
CA ARG A 9 6.18 24.74 -8.02
C ARG A 9 4.90 24.08 -8.54
N GLY A 10 4.89 23.57 -9.76
CA GLY A 10 3.74 22.86 -10.33
C GLY A 10 3.46 21.48 -9.71
N ILE A 11 4.46 20.85 -9.09
CA ILE A 11 4.27 19.64 -8.27
C ILE A 11 3.71 20.05 -6.91
N ALA A 12 4.34 21.03 -6.25
CA ALA A 12 3.92 21.49 -4.93
C ALA A 12 2.47 22.03 -4.92
N SER A 13 2.01 22.66 -6.01
CA SER A 13 0.65 23.17 -6.12
C SER A 13 -0.42 22.08 -6.13
N GLN A 14 -0.07 20.82 -6.45
CA GLN A 14 -1.02 19.70 -6.42
C GLN A 14 -1.31 19.23 -4.99
N PHE A 15 -0.40 19.48 -4.04
CA PHE A 15 -0.51 19.08 -2.64
C PHE A 15 -1.16 20.17 -1.76
N SER A 16 -2.34 20.63 -2.18
CA SER A 16 -3.22 21.49 -1.37
C SER A 16 -3.75 20.73 -0.14
N THR A 17 -4.24 21.44 0.88
CA THR A 17 -4.88 20.80 2.05
C THR A 17 -6.03 19.89 1.62
N LYS A 18 -6.88 20.36 0.70
CA LYS A 18 -7.98 19.56 0.14
C LYS A 18 -7.48 18.29 -0.57
N SER A 19 -6.44 18.40 -1.39
CA SER A 19 -5.82 17.24 -2.04
C SER A 19 -5.24 16.25 -1.03
N LEU A 20 -4.64 16.73 0.07
CA LEU A 20 -4.08 15.88 1.12
C LEU A 20 -5.16 15.09 1.87
N VAL A 21 -6.35 15.67 2.05
CA VAL A 21 -7.48 14.97 2.68
C VAL A 21 -8.12 13.95 1.74
N LEU A 22 -8.06 14.22 0.43
CA LEU A 22 -8.60 13.34 -0.59
C LEU A 22 -7.77 12.06 -0.79
N ILE A 23 -6.44 12.11 -0.59
CA ILE A 23 -5.56 10.95 -0.76
C ILE A 23 -6.00 9.74 0.09
N PRO A 24 -6.19 9.86 1.43
CA PRO A 24 -6.70 8.76 2.26
C PRO A 24 -7.99 8.16 1.71
N ILE A 25 -8.92 8.99 1.25
CA ILE A 25 -10.20 8.54 0.73
C ILE A 25 -10.01 7.76 -0.57
N ALA A 26 -9.16 8.23 -1.48
CA ALA A 26 -8.82 7.53 -2.71
C ALA A 26 -8.15 6.17 -2.44
N VAL A 27 -7.24 6.11 -1.45
CA VAL A 27 -6.65 4.85 -0.97
C VAL A 27 -7.75 3.93 -0.44
N GLY A 28 -8.67 4.43 0.37
CA GLY A 28 -9.82 3.68 0.86
C GLY A 28 -10.68 3.10 -0.25
N ILE A 29 -10.96 3.89 -1.29
CA ILE A 29 -11.73 3.45 -2.47
C ILE A 29 -11.04 2.28 -3.17
N ASN A 30 -9.72 2.33 -3.37
CA ASN A 30 -8.95 1.23 -3.97
C ASN A 30 -9.07 -0.06 -3.14
N LEU A 31 -8.91 0.06 -1.82
CA LEU A 31 -8.94 -1.08 -0.90
C LEU A 31 -10.33 -1.71 -0.79
N ILE A 32 -11.38 -0.88 -0.81
CA ILE A 32 -12.76 -1.35 -0.84
C ILE A 32 -13.11 -1.97 -2.18
N GLY A 33 -12.63 -1.41 -3.30
CA GLY A 33 -12.77 -2.02 -4.61
C GLY A 33 -12.30 -3.47 -4.60
N GLY A 34 -11.06 -3.71 -4.15
CA GLY A 34 -10.51 -5.07 -4.02
C GLY A 34 -11.26 -5.95 -3.02
N THR A 35 -11.65 -5.41 -1.87
CA THR A 35 -12.44 -6.16 -0.86
C THR A 35 -13.80 -6.60 -1.43
N LEU A 36 -14.44 -5.71 -2.20
CA LEU A 36 -15.73 -5.97 -2.82
C LEU A 36 -15.61 -7.02 -3.93
N CYS A 37 -14.55 -6.96 -4.74
CA CYS A 37 -14.23 -8.01 -5.72
C CYS A 37 -14.06 -9.37 -5.07
N SER A 38 -13.28 -9.45 -3.99
CA SER A 38 -13.08 -10.69 -3.23
C SER A 38 -14.40 -11.21 -2.65
N THR A 39 -15.21 -10.33 -2.06
CA THR A 39 -16.52 -10.67 -1.48
C THR A 39 -17.51 -11.18 -2.52
N LEU A 40 -17.54 -10.54 -3.70
CA LEU A 40 -18.35 -10.95 -4.83
C LEU A 40 -17.72 -12.11 -5.63
N LYS A 41 -16.54 -12.58 -5.23
CA LYS A 41 -15.75 -13.61 -5.93
C LYS A 41 -15.58 -13.29 -7.43
N LEU A 42 -15.26 -12.03 -7.72
CA LEU A 42 -14.87 -11.57 -9.05
C LEU A 42 -13.37 -11.82 -9.25
N PRO A 43 -12.92 -12.30 -10.42
CA PRO A 43 -11.51 -12.54 -10.73
C PRO A 43 -10.77 -11.24 -11.10
N LEU A 44 -10.90 -10.20 -10.27
CA LEU A 44 -10.40 -8.84 -10.52
C LEU A 44 -9.85 -8.22 -9.22
N PHE A 45 -8.92 -7.28 -9.32
CA PHE A 45 -8.31 -6.60 -8.17
C PHE A 45 -8.94 -5.22 -7.93
N MET A 46 -9.31 -4.49 -9.00
CA MET A 46 -9.98 -3.19 -8.97
C MET A 46 -9.35 -2.19 -7.99
N ASP A 47 -8.01 -2.13 -8.03
CA ASP A 47 -7.13 -1.45 -7.07
C ASP A 47 -6.74 -0.02 -7.46
N MET A 48 -7.29 0.50 -8.56
CA MET A 48 -6.92 1.82 -9.09
C MET A 48 -8.10 2.78 -9.30
N ILE A 49 -9.31 2.43 -8.87
CA ILE A 49 -10.49 3.31 -9.03
C ILE A 49 -10.22 4.68 -8.39
N GLY A 50 -9.80 4.69 -7.12
CA GLY A 50 -9.44 5.90 -6.38
C GLY A 50 -8.24 6.62 -6.98
N THR A 51 -7.24 5.89 -7.49
CA THR A 51 -6.07 6.47 -8.18
C THR A 51 -6.45 7.24 -9.44
N VAL A 52 -7.40 6.73 -10.23
CA VAL A 52 -7.94 7.45 -11.41
C VAL A 52 -8.80 8.64 -10.97
N VAL A 53 -9.68 8.46 -9.98
CA VAL A 53 -10.53 9.55 -9.48
C VAL A 53 -9.69 10.73 -8.97
N ILE A 54 -8.64 10.45 -8.19
CA ILE A 54 -7.77 11.50 -7.65
C ILE A 54 -6.85 12.11 -8.73
N ALA A 55 -6.51 11.36 -9.78
CA ALA A 55 -5.83 11.91 -10.95
C ALA A 55 -6.68 12.98 -11.65
N CYS A 56 -8.00 12.75 -11.77
CA CYS A 56 -8.97 13.70 -12.34
C CYS A 56 -9.17 14.94 -11.46
N LEU A 57 -9.07 14.79 -10.14
CA LEU A 57 -9.33 15.87 -9.19
C LEU A 57 -8.09 16.70 -8.87
N SER A 58 -6.96 16.05 -8.61
CA SER A 58 -5.78 16.66 -7.97
C SER A 58 -4.48 16.50 -8.77
N GLY A 59 -4.48 15.74 -9.85
CA GLY A 59 -3.36 15.63 -10.78
C GLY A 59 -2.40 14.44 -10.54
N PRO A 60 -1.34 14.32 -11.37
CA PRO A 60 -0.52 13.11 -11.48
C PRO A 60 0.29 12.75 -10.24
N TRP A 61 0.85 13.72 -9.54
CA TRP A 61 1.72 13.40 -8.38
C TRP A 61 0.92 12.98 -7.15
N VAL A 62 -0.29 13.51 -7.01
CA VAL A 62 -1.24 13.10 -5.98
C VAL A 62 -1.75 11.69 -6.28
N ALA A 63 -2.02 11.37 -7.54
CA ALA A 63 -2.37 10.01 -7.98
C ALA A 63 -1.23 9.01 -7.76
N ALA A 64 0.01 9.39 -8.07
CA ALA A 64 1.19 8.57 -7.81
C ALA A 64 1.34 8.25 -6.31
N LEU A 65 1.16 9.25 -5.45
CA LEU A 65 1.21 9.05 -3.99
C LEU A 65 0.05 8.19 -3.48
N CYS A 66 -1.15 8.34 -4.06
CA CYS A 66 -2.28 7.46 -3.77
C CYS A 66 -1.97 5.99 -4.11
N GLY A 67 -1.39 5.73 -5.29
CA GLY A 67 -0.96 4.39 -5.71
C GLY A 67 0.11 3.81 -4.79
N LEU A 68 1.10 4.63 -4.38
CA LEU A 68 2.11 4.24 -3.41
C LEU A 68 1.48 3.81 -2.08
N LEU A 69 0.64 4.67 -1.49
CA LEU A 69 0.02 4.41 -0.19
C LEU A 69 -0.93 3.22 -0.24
N THR A 70 -1.62 3.01 -1.36
CA THR A 70 -2.49 1.83 -1.57
C THR A 70 -1.70 0.54 -1.43
N ASN A 71 -0.57 0.40 -2.13
CA ASN A 71 0.21 -0.85 -2.08
C ASN A 71 0.99 -1.02 -0.77
N VAL A 72 1.48 0.07 -0.19
CA VAL A 72 2.07 0.02 1.17
C VAL A 72 1.03 -0.46 2.17
N PHE A 73 -0.20 0.04 2.09
CA PHE A 73 -1.27 -0.38 2.97
C PHE A 73 -1.68 -1.85 2.73
N LEU A 74 -1.81 -2.27 1.47
CA LEU A 74 -2.07 -3.67 1.13
C LEU A 74 -0.96 -4.60 1.65
N ALA A 75 0.29 -4.15 1.64
CA ALA A 75 1.39 -4.88 2.24
C ALA A 75 1.19 -5.05 3.75
N ILE A 76 0.79 -3.98 4.44
CA ILE A 76 0.52 -3.93 5.89
C ILE A 76 -0.66 -4.82 6.29
N VAL A 77 -1.79 -4.72 5.59
CA VAL A 77 -3.05 -5.30 6.06
C VAL A 77 -3.38 -6.64 5.42
N ALA A 78 -2.97 -6.86 4.17
CA ALA A 78 -3.34 -8.05 3.42
C ALA A 78 -2.17 -9.02 3.25
N ASN A 79 -1.13 -8.61 2.54
CA ASN A 79 0.00 -9.48 2.23
C ASN A 79 1.25 -8.66 1.84
N PRO A 80 2.40 -8.84 2.50
CA PRO A 80 3.66 -8.16 2.16
C PRO A 80 4.12 -8.30 0.72
N VAL A 81 3.60 -9.28 -0.03
CA VAL A 81 3.82 -9.43 -1.48
C VAL A 81 3.42 -8.17 -2.27
N TYR A 82 2.53 -7.32 -1.77
CA TYR A 82 2.14 -6.08 -2.47
C TYR A 82 3.22 -4.97 -2.44
N LEU A 83 4.22 -5.06 -1.55
CA LEU A 83 5.19 -3.99 -1.34
C LEU A 83 6.05 -3.68 -2.58
N PRO A 84 6.64 -4.66 -3.30
CA PRO A 84 7.42 -4.36 -4.50
C PRO A 84 6.58 -3.77 -5.64
N TYR A 85 5.28 -4.03 -5.67
CA TYR A 85 4.35 -3.47 -6.66
C TYR A 85 4.07 -1.97 -6.47
N VAL A 86 4.57 -1.34 -5.39
CA VAL A 86 4.50 0.13 -5.19
C VAL A 86 5.01 0.88 -6.43
N MET A 87 6.11 0.42 -7.04
CA MET A 87 6.67 1.05 -8.25
C MET A 87 5.67 1.01 -9.42
N SER A 88 4.96 -0.10 -9.57
CA SER A 88 3.91 -0.29 -10.57
C SER A 88 2.78 0.72 -10.37
N SER A 89 2.26 0.81 -9.14
CA SER A 89 1.14 1.70 -8.80
C SER A 89 1.50 3.18 -8.92
N VAL A 90 2.74 3.56 -8.58
CA VAL A 90 3.26 4.93 -8.77
C VAL A 90 3.30 5.28 -10.26
N LEU A 91 3.88 4.40 -11.09
CA LEU A 91 4.01 4.63 -12.53
C LEU A 91 2.64 4.70 -13.22
N CYS A 92 1.70 3.82 -12.87
CA CYS A 92 0.34 3.89 -13.36
C CYS A 92 -0.36 5.19 -12.95
N GLY A 93 -0.22 5.63 -11.68
CA GLY A 93 -0.78 6.89 -11.21
C GLY A 93 -0.23 8.12 -11.95
N LEU A 94 1.08 8.15 -12.21
CA LEU A 94 1.70 9.22 -13.01
C LEU A 94 1.19 9.22 -14.45
N VAL A 95 1.19 8.07 -15.12
CA VAL A 95 0.77 7.94 -16.53
C VAL A 95 -0.69 8.34 -16.70
N VAL A 96 -1.58 7.76 -15.90
CA VAL A 96 -3.00 8.13 -15.93
C VAL A 96 -3.17 9.61 -15.64
N GLY A 97 -2.52 10.14 -14.61
CA GLY A 97 -2.64 11.55 -14.24
C GLY A 97 -2.15 12.53 -15.30
N TYR A 98 -1.06 12.24 -16.00
CA TYR A 98 -0.59 13.09 -17.09
C TYR A 98 -1.51 13.02 -18.31
N MET A 99 -2.04 11.85 -18.64
CA MET A 99 -3.00 11.70 -19.74
C MET A 99 -4.34 12.38 -19.43
N VAL A 100 -4.82 12.26 -18.20
CA VAL A 100 -5.99 12.99 -17.69
C VAL A 100 -5.75 14.50 -17.75
N LYS A 101 -4.59 14.97 -17.30
CA LYS A 101 -4.19 16.39 -17.37
C LYS A 101 -4.11 16.91 -18.81
N ALA A 102 -3.71 16.06 -19.76
CA ALA A 102 -3.74 16.36 -21.19
C ALA A 102 -5.16 16.36 -21.80
N GLY A 103 -6.20 16.10 -20.99
CA GLY A 103 -7.60 16.19 -21.40
C GLY A 103 -8.15 14.94 -22.08
N LEU A 104 -7.40 13.83 -22.11
CA LEU A 104 -7.83 12.59 -22.77
C LEU A 104 -9.08 11.99 -22.13
N PHE A 105 -9.25 12.14 -20.81
CA PHE A 105 -10.39 11.58 -20.09
C PHE A 105 -11.74 12.26 -20.42
N LYS A 106 -11.73 13.38 -21.16
CA LYS A 106 -12.95 14.06 -21.62
C LYS A 106 -13.67 13.31 -22.75
N LYS A 107 -12.96 12.42 -23.45
CA LYS A 107 -13.49 11.64 -24.59
C LYS A 107 -13.40 10.16 -24.27
N VAL A 108 -14.40 9.39 -24.71
CA VAL A 108 -14.40 7.91 -24.55
C VAL A 108 -13.17 7.30 -25.23
N SER A 109 -12.77 7.79 -26.41
CA SER A 109 -11.55 7.32 -27.10
C SER A 109 -10.27 7.60 -26.31
N GLY A 110 -10.20 8.73 -25.60
CA GLY A 110 -9.07 9.03 -24.73
C GLY A 110 -9.08 8.19 -23.45
N ALA A 111 -10.25 7.84 -22.91
CA ALA A 111 -10.36 6.88 -21.80
C ALA A 111 -9.89 5.46 -22.22
N VAL A 112 -10.22 5.02 -23.43
CA VAL A 112 -9.70 3.76 -24.00
C VAL A 112 -8.18 3.81 -24.17
N LEU A 113 -7.63 4.94 -24.62
CA LEU A 113 -6.18 5.11 -24.72
C LEU A 113 -5.51 5.03 -23.34
N ILE A 114 -6.08 5.69 -22.32
CA ILE A 114 -5.60 5.61 -20.94
C ILE A 114 -5.63 4.16 -20.45
N TRP A 115 -6.67 3.39 -20.79
CA TRP A 115 -6.76 1.98 -20.45
C TRP A 115 -5.62 1.16 -21.05
N LEU A 116 -5.41 1.26 -22.36
CA LEU A 116 -4.37 0.50 -23.03
C LEU A 116 -2.99 0.88 -22.50
N THR A 117 -2.69 2.17 -22.38
CA THR A 117 -1.40 2.65 -21.88
C THR A 117 -1.17 2.22 -20.42
N CYS A 118 -2.17 2.37 -19.55
CA CYS A 118 -2.05 1.96 -18.15
C CYS A 118 -1.85 0.44 -18.02
N SER A 119 -2.53 -0.36 -18.85
CA SER A 119 -2.39 -1.82 -18.85
C SER A 119 -0.98 -2.24 -19.27
N VAL A 120 -0.43 -1.62 -20.33
CA VAL A 120 0.93 -1.89 -20.80
C VAL A 120 1.95 -1.50 -19.74
N VAL A 121 1.83 -0.31 -19.16
CA VAL A 121 2.73 0.16 -18.09
C VAL A 121 2.71 -0.82 -16.92
N ASN A 122 1.52 -1.16 -16.41
CA ASN A 122 1.41 -2.09 -15.29
C ASN A 122 1.94 -3.48 -15.64
N THR A 123 1.70 -3.97 -16.85
CA THR A 123 2.19 -5.29 -17.30
C THR A 123 3.71 -5.33 -17.32
N VAL A 124 4.36 -4.34 -17.90
CA VAL A 124 5.83 -4.28 -17.97
C VAL A 124 6.43 -4.21 -16.57
N THR A 125 5.92 -3.33 -15.72
CA THR A 125 6.47 -3.14 -14.37
C THR A 125 6.17 -4.33 -13.47
N ALA A 126 4.92 -4.81 -13.44
CA ALA A 126 4.51 -5.94 -12.60
C ALA A 126 5.16 -7.25 -13.03
N SER A 127 5.32 -7.51 -14.33
CA SER A 127 6.01 -8.72 -14.81
C SER A 127 7.49 -8.70 -14.44
N LEU A 128 8.16 -7.55 -14.57
CA LEU A 128 9.56 -7.40 -14.16
C LEU A 128 9.72 -7.61 -12.65
N ILE A 129 8.84 -7.02 -11.84
CA ILE A 129 8.81 -7.27 -10.39
C ILE A 129 8.58 -8.75 -10.10
N THR A 130 7.63 -9.38 -10.78
CA THR A 130 7.30 -10.80 -10.56
C THR A 130 8.47 -11.72 -10.90
N VAL A 131 9.21 -11.42 -11.96
CA VAL A 131 10.38 -12.21 -12.36
C VAL A 131 11.56 -11.96 -11.42
N LEU A 132 11.90 -10.70 -11.17
CA LEU A 132 13.10 -10.33 -10.42
C LEU A 132 12.95 -10.60 -8.92
N VAL A 133 11.78 -10.30 -8.35
CA VAL A 133 11.55 -10.39 -6.90
C VAL A 133 10.98 -11.74 -6.49
N TYR A 134 10.12 -12.32 -7.33
CA TYR A 134 9.39 -13.54 -7.00
C TYR A 134 9.77 -14.75 -7.86
N GLY A 135 10.77 -14.66 -8.72
CA GLY A 135 11.21 -15.81 -9.52
C GLY A 135 10.19 -16.28 -10.55
N GLY A 136 9.25 -15.43 -10.94
CA GLY A 136 8.28 -15.71 -12.00
C GLY A 136 6.88 -16.06 -11.52
N ALA A 137 6.61 -16.15 -10.21
CA ALA A 137 5.24 -16.18 -9.72
C ALA A 137 5.16 -15.86 -8.22
N THR A 138 4.05 -15.24 -7.79
CA THR A 138 3.86 -14.83 -6.39
C THR A 138 3.13 -15.86 -5.53
N GLY A 139 2.38 -16.80 -6.14
CA GLY A 139 1.65 -17.86 -5.43
C GLY A 139 0.37 -17.38 -4.72
N VAL A 140 0.06 -16.08 -4.77
CA VAL A 140 -1.12 -15.48 -4.11
C VAL A 140 -2.27 -15.26 -5.08
N ASN A 141 -1.99 -15.19 -6.39
CA ASN A 141 -2.95 -14.79 -7.41
C ASN A 141 -3.44 -16.01 -8.21
N GLY A 142 -4.69 -15.96 -8.71
CA GLY A 142 -5.23 -16.99 -9.61
C GLY A 142 -4.42 -17.16 -10.90
N THR A 143 -3.64 -16.14 -11.29
CA THR A 143 -2.76 -16.15 -12.47
C THR A 143 -1.45 -16.89 -12.27
N SER A 144 -1.10 -17.28 -11.05
CA SER A 144 0.05 -18.17 -10.77
C SER A 144 -0.05 -19.47 -11.56
N LEU A 145 -1.27 -20.04 -11.63
CA LEU A 145 -1.55 -21.27 -12.36
C LEU A 145 -1.44 -21.07 -13.88
N LEU A 146 -2.00 -19.98 -14.40
CA LEU A 146 -1.88 -19.62 -15.82
C LEU A 146 -0.41 -19.41 -16.21
N THR A 147 0.36 -18.75 -15.35
CA THR A 147 1.79 -18.50 -15.56
C THR A 147 2.58 -19.80 -15.56
N ALA A 148 2.29 -20.72 -14.63
CA ALA A 148 2.90 -22.04 -14.59
C ALA A 148 2.57 -22.86 -15.85
N ALA A 149 1.31 -22.85 -16.30
CA ALA A 149 0.90 -23.51 -17.54
C ALA A 149 1.61 -22.93 -18.78
N LEU A 150 1.71 -21.61 -18.86
CA LEU A 150 2.45 -20.94 -19.93
C LEU A 150 3.97 -21.19 -19.84
N ALA A 151 4.54 -21.35 -18.65
CA ALA A 151 5.96 -21.67 -18.49
C ALA A 151 6.30 -23.03 -19.14
N VAL A 152 5.40 -24.01 -18.98
CA VAL A 152 5.51 -25.32 -19.64
C VAL A 152 5.44 -25.19 -21.16
N ALA A 153 4.49 -24.41 -21.67
CA ALA A 153 4.25 -24.28 -23.10
C ALA A 153 5.38 -23.54 -23.83
N TRP A 154 5.89 -22.45 -23.24
CA TRP A 154 6.79 -21.52 -23.92
C TRP A 154 8.27 -21.71 -23.55
N LYS A 155 8.58 -22.50 -22.52
CA LYS A 155 9.94 -22.72 -21.98
C LYS A 155 10.72 -21.43 -21.66
N ASN A 156 10.01 -20.31 -21.48
CA ASN A 156 10.62 -19.02 -21.15
C ASN A 156 9.75 -18.28 -20.13
N ILE A 157 10.26 -18.20 -18.90
CA ILE A 157 9.57 -17.63 -17.74
C ILE A 157 9.17 -16.17 -17.99
N LEU A 158 10.03 -15.37 -18.62
CA LEU A 158 9.74 -13.96 -18.91
C LEU A 158 8.50 -13.82 -19.80
N ILE A 159 8.44 -14.61 -20.87
CA ILE A 159 7.33 -14.56 -21.84
C ILE A 159 6.05 -15.06 -21.20
N SER A 160 6.12 -16.10 -20.37
CA SER A 160 4.97 -16.67 -19.66
C SER A 160 4.37 -15.69 -18.66
N VAL A 161 5.21 -15.05 -17.84
CA VAL A 161 4.79 -14.03 -16.87
C VAL A 161 4.24 -12.79 -17.57
N PHE A 162 4.91 -12.34 -18.62
CA PHE A 162 4.47 -11.18 -19.37
C PHE A 162 3.09 -11.42 -19.98
N SER A 163 2.88 -12.60 -20.59
CA SER A 163 1.62 -12.95 -21.25
C SER A 163 0.47 -13.11 -20.27
N SER A 164 0.66 -13.82 -19.14
CA SER A 164 -0.38 -13.95 -18.11
C SER A 164 -0.71 -12.60 -17.48
N SER A 165 0.31 -11.78 -17.18
CA SER A 165 0.14 -10.45 -16.60
C SER A 165 -0.56 -9.49 -17.57
N MET A 166 -0.31 -9.60 -18.87
CA MET A 166 -0.96 -8.74 -19.88
C MET A 166 -2.47 -8.97 -19.92
N VAL A 167 -2.92 -10.23 -19.92
CA VAL A 167 -4.35 -10.57 -19.94
C VAL A 167 -5.03 -10.08 -18.66
N GLU A 168 -4.43 -10.34 -17.51
CA GLU A 168 -4.93 -9.90 -16.21
C GLU A 168 -5.08 -8.38 -16.14
N ASN A 169 -4.01 -7.65 -16.48
CA ASN A 169 -3.98 -6.20 -16.42
C ASN A 169 -4.93 -5.56 -17.43
N LEU A 170 -5.04 -6.11 -18.63
CA LEU A 170 -5.95 -5.58 -19.63
C LEU A 170 -7.41 -5.67 -19.15
N LEU A 171 -7.82 -6.79 -18.56
CA LEU A 171 -9.17 -6.96 -18.03
C LEU A 171 -9.40 -6.09 -16.79
N ASP A 172 -8.48 -6.12 -15.82
CA ASP A 172 -8.59 -5.39 -14.57
C ASP A 172 -8.62 -3.86 -14.78
N LYS A 173 -7.70 -3.32 -15.60
CA LYS A 173 -7.63 -1.87 -15.83
C LYS A 173 -8.75 -1.36 -16.72
N GLY A 174 -9.28 -2.19 -17.62
CA GLY A 174 -10.42 -1.82 -18.45
C GLY A 174 -11.65 -1.60 -17.59
N ILE A 175 -11.96 -2.57 -16.74
CA ILE A 175 -13.07 -2.48 -15.79
C ILE A 175 -12.86 -1.32 -14.80
N THR A 176 -11.66 -1.20 -14.24
CA THR A 176 -11.32 -0.12 -13.29
C THR A 176 -11.55 1.25 -13.91
N LEU A 177 -11.13 1.48 -15.16
CA LEU A 177 -11.32 2.75 -15.84
C LEU A 177 -12.77 3.01 -16.22
N ILE A 178 -13.54 1.99 -16.60
CA ILE A 178 -14.98 2.13 -16.83
C ILE A 178 -15.66 2.61 -15.55
N VAL A 179 -15.40 1.95 -14.41
CA VAL A 179 -15.99 2.36 -13.13
C VAL A 179 -15.54 3.76 -12.74
N ALA A 180 -14.24 4.05 -12.83
CA ALA A 180 -13.72 5.39 -12.52
C ALA A 180 -14.33 6.47 -13.43
N TYR A 181 -14.54 6.19 -14.71
CA TYR A 181 -15.18 7.11 -15.65
C TYR A 181 -16.64 7.40 -15.27
N LEU A 182 -17.40 6.36 -14.88
CA LEU A 182 -18.77 6.53 -14.40
C LEU A 182 -18.82 7.35 -13.11
N VAL A 183 -17.97 7.03 -12.14
CA VAL A 183 -17.85 7.75 -10.87
C VAL A 183 -17.52 9.22 -11.12
N VAL A 184 -16.50 9.52 -11.94
CA VAL A 184 -16.09 10.91 -12.23
C VAL A 184 -17.21 11.69 -12.91
N LYS A 185 -18.05 11.04 -13.73
CA LYS A 185 -19.21 11.68 -14.37
C LYS A 185 -20.35 12.00 -13.39
N GLU A 186 -20.44 11.28 -12.27
CA GLU A 186 -21.40 11.54 -11.19
C GLU A 186 -20.94 12.66 -10.24
N ILE A 187 -19.65 13.01 -10.23
CA ILE A 187 -19.13 14.09 -9.39
C ILE A 187 -19.68 15.45 -9.87
N PRO A 188 -20.35 16.22 -8.99
CA PRO A 188 -20.86 17.55 -9.36
C PRO A 188 -19.75 18.51 -9.81
N PRO A 189 -19.98 19.38 -10.81
CA PRO A 189 -18.96 20.32 -11.29
C PRO A 189 -18.41 21.26 -10.20
N ARG A 190 -19.26 21.62 -9.23
CA ARG A 190 -18.88 22.43 -8.06
C ARG A 190 -17.85 21.74 -7.17
N PHE A 191 -17.83 20.41 -7.14
CA PHE A 191 -16.83 19.64 -6.42
C PHE A 191 -15.50 19.69 -7.19
N MET A 192 -15.53 19.40 -8.50
CA MET A 192 -14.34 19.41 -9.37
C MET A 192 -13.57 20.74 -9.32
N SER A 193 -14.28 21.88 -9.31
CA SER A 193 -13.65 23.21 -9.32
C SER A 193 -12.87 23.54 -8.04
N GLN A 194 -13.21 22.90 -6.91
CA GLN A 194 -12.50 23.11 -5.64
C GLN A 194 -11.14 22.42 -5.60
N TYR A 195 -10.94 21.37 -6.40
CA TYR A 195 -9.71 20.57 -6.43
C TYR A 195 -8.85 20.84 -7.68
N ALA A 196 -9.44 21.41 -8.74
CA ALA A 196 -8.74 21.78 -9.97
C ALA A 196 -7.53 22.68 -9.67
N SER A 197 -6.35 22.08 -9.66
CA SER A 197 -5.10 22.78 -9.40
C SER A 197 -4.76 23.70 -10.57
N GLY A 198 -5.05 25.00 -10.42
CA GLY A 198 -4.51 26.06 -11.26
C GLY A 198 -5.52 26.84 -12.08
N ASN A 199 -6.18 27.81 -11.44
CA ASN A 199 -6.37 29.15 -12.02
C ASN A 199 -6.55 30.25 -10.96
N ILE A 200 -6.04 30.06 -9.74
CA ILE A 200 -5.84 31.18 -8.82
C ILE A 200 -4.49 31.76 -9.22
N GLY A 201 -4.53 32.66 -10.20
CA GLY A 201 -3.48 33.65 -10.37
C GLY A 201 -3.22 34.32 -9.02
N THR A 202 -2.00 34.77 -8.84
CA THR A 202 -1.59 35.72 -7.80
C THR A 202 -2.57 36.90 -7.76
N THR A 203 -3.65 36.78 -7.01
CA THR A 203 -4.26 37.93 -6.38
C THR A 203 -3.57 38.05 -5.05
N ASP A 204 -2.71 39.05 -4.97
CA ASP A 204 -2.29 39.63 -3.70
C ASP A 204 -3.54 39.79 -2.84
N TYR A 205 -3.60 39.04 -1.74
CA TYR A 205 -4.60 39.29 -0.72
C TYR A 205 -4.23 40.62 -0.08
N GLU A 206 -4.83 41.70 -0.57
CA GLU A 206 -4.96 42.91 0.22
C GLU A 206 -5.83 42.54 1.43
N PRO A 207 -5.36 42.76 2.66
CA PRO A 207 -6.16 42.43 3.83
C PRO A 207 -7.40 43.31 3.82
N ILE A 208 -8.58 42.69 3.75
CA ILE A 208 -9.85 43.36 3.99
C ILE A 208 -9.75 43.95 5.40
N LYS A 209 -9.68 45.28 5.49
CA LYS A 209 -9.92 46.00 6.75
C LYS A 209 -11.37 45.73 7.12
N ALA A 210 -11.57 44.84 8.07
CA ALA A 210 -12.87 44.64 8.67
C ALA A 210 -13.10 45.79 9.66
N ASP A 211 -13.91 46.76 9.26
CA ASP A 211 -14.63 47.62 10.22
C ASP A 211 -15.63 46.71 10.93
N VAL A 212 -15.19 46.10 12.03
CA VAL A 212 -16.07 45.36 12.93
C VAL A 212 -16.50 46.34 14.01
N ASP A 213 -17.69 46.92 13.82
CA ASP A 213 -18.46 47.48 14.93
C ASP A 213 -18.71 46.35 15.93
N ALA A 214 -18.05 46.45 17.09
CA ALA A 214 -18.28 45.62 18.25
C ALA A 214 -19.69 45.89 18.76
N ARG A 215 -20.67 45.13 18.28
CA ARG A 215 -21.94 44.95 18.99
C ARG A 215 -21.73 43.83 20.01
N ASP A 216 -21.82 44.21 21.28
CA ASP A 216 -21.89 43.31 22.43
C ASP A 216 -22.97 42.25 22.17
N TYR A 217 -22.55 41.05 21.80
CA TYR A 217 -23.38 39.87 21.91
C TYR A 217 -23.16 39.31 23.31
N ASP A 218 -24.25 39.18 24.05
CA ASP A 218 -24.26 38.64 25.41
C ASP A 218 -23.90 37.14 25.40
N LEU A 219 -22.58 36.88 25.40
CA LEU A 219 -21.98 35.55 25.30
C LEU A 219 -22.41 34.63 26.45
N GLU A 220 -22.81 35.18 27.60
CA GLU A 220 -23.27 34.39 28.74
C GLU A 220 -24.60 33.70 28.45
N SER A 221 -25.52 34.35 27.74
CA SER A 221 -26.82 33.76 27.37
C SER A 221 -26.67 32.56 26.42
N ILE A 222 -25.76 32.66 25.44
CA ILE A 222 -25.49 31.60 24.47
C ILE A 222 -24.72 30.45 25.12
N LEU A 223 -23.80 30.76 26.05
CA LEU A 223 -23.09 29.74 26.83
C LEU A 223 -24.00 29.02 27.84
N ALA A 224 -25.04 29.69 28.35
CA ALA A 224 -26.05 29.07 29.22
C ALA A 224 -26.95 28.09 28.44
N ASP A 225 -27.39 28.46 27.23
CA ASP A 225 -28.18 27.58 26.36
C ASP A 225 -27.39 26.34 25.89
N LEU A 226 -26.10 26.50 25.61
CA LEU A 226 -25.22 25.38 25.25
C LEU A 226 -24.94 24.43 26.42
N ARG A 227 -24.96 24.93 27.67
CA ARG A 227 -24.82 24.08 28.86
C ARG A 227 -26.08 23.24 29.11
N HIS A 228 -27.27 23.79 28.88
CA HIS A 228 -28.53 23.04 29.06
C HIS A 228 -28.82 22.02 27.95
N SER A 229 -28.34 22.26 26.72
CA SER A 229 -28.52 21.29 25.62
C SER A 229 -27.57 20.09 25.69
N ASN A 230 -26.54 20.12 26.54
CA ASN A 230 -25.50 19.10 26.58
C ASN A 230 -25.80 17.93 27.56
N ASP A 231 -26.88 18.01 28.34
CA ASP A 231 -27.18 17.02 29.39
C ASP A 231 -27.71 15.67 28.88
N ASN A 232 -28.16 15.56 27.62
CA ASN A 232 -28.80 14.33 27.11
C ASN A 232 -28.01 13.58 26.01
N THR A 233 -26.76 13.95 25.73
CA THR A 233 -25.91 13.23 24.76
C THR A 233 -24.50 12.94 25.26
N VAL A 234 -24.28 13.00 26.57
CA VAL A 234 -23.08 12.41 27.19
C VAL A 234 -23.28 10.89 27.24
N LEU A 235 -23.04 10.23 26.11
CA LEU A 235 -22.49 8.89 26.11
C LEU A 235 -21.16 8.99 26.86
N ASN A 236 -21.24 8.89 28.20
CA ASN A 236 -20.16 8.82 29.18
C ASN A 236 -18.77 9.00 28.57
N ASP A 237 -18.27 10.25 28.54
CA ASP A 237 -16.88 10.52 28.13
C ASP A 237 -15.91 9.65 28.92
N ALA A 238 -16.22 9.34 30.19
CA ALA A 238 -15.50 8.37 31.00
C ALA A 238 -15.54 6.93 30.46
N GLN A 239 -16.66 6.46 29.88
CA GLN A 239 -16.77 5.13 29.27
C GLN A 239 -16.20 5.10 27.85
N MET A 240 -16.25 6.21 27.11
CA MET A 240 -15.59 6.36 25.82
C MET A 240 -14.08 6.40 26.01
N ASP A 241 -13.57 7.17 26.97
CA ASP A 241 -12.16 7.21 27.38
C ASP A 241 -11.72 5.88 27.97
N GLU A 242 -12.55 5.17 28.73
CA GLU A 242 -12.24 3.81 29.19
C GLU A 242 -12.22 2.80 28.02
N ARG A 243 -13.08 2.97 27.01
CA ARG A 243 -13.08 2.14 25.80
C ARG A 243 -11.93 2.47 24.85
N LEU A 244 -11.53 3.74 24.76
CA LEU A 244 -10.36 4.20 24.03
C LEU A 244 -9.10 3.75 24.74
N ASN A 245 -9.00 3.92 26.06
CA ASN A 245 -7.89 3.39 26.87
C ASN A 245 -7.84 1.87 26.87
N LYS A 246 -8.96 1.14 26.85
CA LYS A 246 -8.98 -0.32 26.66
C LYS A 246 -8.62 -0.74 25.24
N ALA A 247 -8.96 0.05 24.22
CA ALA A 247 -8.57 -0.19 22.84
C ALA A 247 -7.08 0.10 22.62
N ASP A 248 -6.55 1.15 23.23
CA ASP A 248 -5.13 1.53 23.21
C ASP A 248 -4.30 0.56 24.07
N ALA A 249 -4.77 0.16 25.25
CA ALA A 249 -4.12 -0.83 26.12
C ALA A 249 -4.19 -2.27 25.58
N ALA A 250 -5.19 -2.61 24.74
CA ALA A 250 -5.24 -3.90 24.05
C ALA A 250 -4.15 -4.06 22.97
N HIS A 251 -3.45 -2.98 22.62
CA HIS A 251 -2.34 -2.97 21.66
C HIS A 251 -0.95 -2.86 22.30
N ASP A 252 -0.86 -2.75 23.64
CA ASP A 252 0.39 -2.92 24.35
C ASP A 252 0.75 -4.41 24.37
N PHE A 253 1.66 -4.81 23.47
CA PHE A 253 2.30 -6.10 23.58
C PHE A 253 3.33 -6.03 24.71
N PRO A 254 3.11 -6.67 25.87
CA PRO A 254 4.12 -6.69 26.93
C PRO A 254 5.35 -7.46 26.42
N GLY A 255 6.52 -6.82 26.42
CA GLY A 255 7.80 -7.45 26.09
C GLY A 255 8.79 -6.56 25.35
N PHE A 256 10.03 -7.05 25.20
CA PHE A 256 11.14 -6.33 24.56
C PHE A 256 10.77 -5.72 23.21
N MET A 257 10.03 -6.45 22.38
CA MET A 257 9.63 -5.99 21.05
C MET A 257 8.51 -4.95 21.09
N GLY A 258 7.68 -4.85 22.12
CA GLY A 258 6.64 -3.81 22.21
C GLY A 258 7.22 -2.41 22.38
N GLU A 259 8.24 -2.30 23.23
CA GLU A 259 8.86 -1.04 23.67
C GLU A 259 9.86 -0.44 22.66
N VAL A 260 10.32 -1.21 21.67
CA VAL A 260 11.29 -0.70 20.68
C VAL A 260 10.62 0.30 19.74
N ASN A 261 11.37 1.34 19.38
CA ASN A 261 10.95 2.37 18.44
C ASN A 261 10.44 1.74 17.12
N PRO A 262 9.21 2.09 16.68
CA PRO A 262 8.62 1.62 15.43
C PRO A 262 9.55 1.71 14.22
N LEU A 263 10.34 2.77 14.12
CA LEU A 263 11.22 2.99 12.98
C LEU A 263 12.35 1.96 12.92
N VAL A 264 12.90 1.57 14.07
CA VAL A 264 13.96 0.55 14.13
C VAL A 264 13.41 -0.82 13.73
N LYS A 265 12.16 -1.14 14.10
CA LYS A 265 11.50 -2.39 13.68
C LYS A 265 11.32 -2.45 12.16
N PHE A 266 10.77 -1.39 11.56
CA PHE A 266 10.57 -1.32 10.11
C PHE A 266 11.88 -1.23 9.33
N LEU A 267 12.91 -0.58 9.88
CA LEU A 267 14.27 -0.64 9.34
C LEU A 267 14.80 -2.09 9.36
N GLY A 268 14.51 -2.84 10.42
CA GLY A 268 14.85 -4.26 10.52
C GLY A 268 14.26 -5.11 9.40
N VAL A 269 13.01 -4.86 8.99
CA VAL A 269 12.39 -5.54 7.84
C VAL A 269 13.22 -5.32 6.57
N VAL A 270 13.60 -4.07 6.30
CA VAL A 270 14.37 -3.70 5.12
C VAL A 270 15.77 -4.33 5.16
N VAL A 271 16.45 -4.20 6.30
CA VAL A 271 17.81 -4.74 6.48
C VAL A 271 17.85 -6.25 6.36
N LEU A 272 16.97 -6.97 7.05
CA LEU A 272 16.93 -8.44 7.02
C LEU A 272 16.59 -8.98 5.62
N GLY A 273 15.62 -8.36 4.94
CA GLY A 273 15.23 -8.76 3.61
C GLY A 273 16.30 -8.47 2.55
N ILE A 274 16.94 -7.29 2.61
CA ILE A 274 18.06 -6.97 1.71
C ILE A 274 19.27 -7.86 2.01
N ALA A 275 19.55 -8.15 3.28
CA ALA A 275 20.63 -9.05 3.65
C ALA A 275 20.43 -10.45 3.06
N ALA A 276 19.21 -11.01 3.17
CA ALA A 276 18.87 -12.29 2.55
C ALA A 276 18.97 -12.26 1.02
N LEU A 277 18.65 -11.13 0.39
CA LEU A 277 18.72 -10.95 -1.07
C LEU A 277 20.16 -10.85 -1.60
N ILE A 278 20.99 -10.04 -0.94
CA ILE A 278 22.39 -9.78 -1.32
C ILE A 278 23.27 -10.99 -1.04
N TRP A 279 22.92 -11.81 -0.05
CA TRP A 279 23.66 -13.02 0.25
C TRP A 279 23.61 -14.00 -0.95
N PRO A 280 24.73 -14.62 -1.31
CA PRO A 280 24.82 -15.46 -2.51
C PRO A 280 23.91 -16.71 -2.43
N ASP A 281 23.82 -17.35 -1.26
CA ASP A 281 23.09 -18.61 -1.05
C ASP A 281 21.73 -18.47 -0.34
N PHE A 282 20.97 -19.56 -0.28
CA PHE A 282 19.70 -19.65 0.47
C PHE A 282 19.90 -19.79 2.00
N THR A 283 21.11 -20.08 2.46
CA THR A 283 21.43 -20.45 3.84
C THR A 283 21.15 -19.33 4.83
N LEU A 284 21.59 -18.10 4.55
CA LEU A 284 21.30 -16.95 5.39
C LEU A 284 19.79 -16.70 5.50
N GLY A 285 19.07 -16.82 4.39
CA GLY A 285 17.62 -16.66 4.38
C GLY A 285 16.92 -17.68 5.30
N LEU A 286 17.27 -18.97 5.20
CA LEU A 286 16.72 -19.99 6.09
C LEU A 286 17.10 -19.76 7.56
N PHE A 287 18.35 -19.38 7.83
CA PHE A 287 18.79 -19.03 9.18
C PHE A 287 17.96 -17.88 9.75
N LEU A 288 17.76 -16.82 8.97
CA LEU A 288 16.92 -15.68 9.37
C LEU A 288 15.45 -16.09 9.58
N VAL A 289 14.89 -16.99 8.78
CA VAL A 289 13.55 -17.54 9.04
C VAL A 289 13.49 -18.26 10.39
N VAL A 290 14.50 -19.05 10.75
CA VAL A 290 14.60 -19.69 12.07
C VAL A 290 14.70 -18.65 13.18
N VAL A 291 15.52 -17.60 12.99
CA VAL A 291 15.62 -16.48 13.94
C VAL A 291 14.27 -15.78 14.12
N LEU A 292 13.50 -15.58 13.05
CA LEU A 292 12.16 -14.98 13.12
C LEU A 292 11.19 -15.86 13.92
N PHE A 293 11.24 -17.18 13.76
CA PHE A 293 10.47 -18.10 14.62
C PHE A 293 10.91 -18.04 16.08
N ALA A 294 12.22 -17.95 16.34
CA ALA A 294 12.75 -17.80 17.70
C ALA A 294 12.29 -16.48 18.35
N LEU A 295 12.24 -15.38 17.60
CA LEU A 295 11.70 -14.09 18.05
C LEU A 295 10.19 -14.15 18.28
N ALA A 296 9.45 -14.94 17.49
CA ALA A 296 8.00 -15.06 17.61
C ALA A 296 7.54 -15.83 18.86
N LEU A 297 8.42 -16.65 19.46
CA LEU A 297 8.14 -17.41 20.69
C LEU A 297 7.82 -16.49 21.88
N PRO A 298 8.70 -15.57 22.32
CA PRO A 298 8.41 -14.67 23.44
C PRO A 298 7.31 -13.65 23.13
N ILE A 299 7.06 -13.35 21.84
CA ILE A 299 6.02 -12.41 21.41
C ILE A 299 4.62 -13.04 21.43
N GLY A 300 4.51 -14.37 21.48
CA GLY A 300 3.23 -15.09 21.44
C GLY A 300 2.57 -15.14 20.06
N CYS A 301 3.29 -14.77 18.99
CA CYS A 301 2.78 -14.73 17.61
C CYS A 301 3.18 -15.94 16.76
N LEU A 302 3.70 -17.02 17.38
CA LEU A 302 4.18 -18.21 16.68
C LEU A 302 3.14 -18.88 15.79
N LYS A 303 1.91 -19.08 16.28
CA LYS A 303 0.83 -19.76 15.52
C LYS A 303 0.39 -18.96 14.29
N PRO A 304 0.12 -17.65 14.38
CA PRO A 304 -0.15 -16.83 13.20
C PRO A 304 1.02 -16.79 12.22
N LEU A 305 2.26 -16.62 12.72
CA LEU A 305 3.45 -16.57 11.88
C LEU A 305 3.69 -17.90 11.14
N SER A 306 3.51 -19.05 11.80
CA SER A 306 3.67 -20.35 11.16
C SER A 306 2.62 -20.58 10.08
N LYS A 307 1.35 -20.22 10.33
CA LYS A 307 0.30 -20.26 9.30
C LYS A 307 0.65 -19.39 8.10
N LEU A 308 1.21 -18.20 8.32
CA LEU A 308 1.65 -17.31 7.25
C LEU A 308 2.82 -17.91 6.46
N ILE A 309 3.90 -18.31 7.15
CA ILE A 309 5.13 -18.84 6.54
C ILE A 309 4.87 -20.15 5.80
N PHE A 310 4.15 -21.11 6.39
CA PHE A 310 3.86 -22.37 5.71
C PHE A 310 2.74 -22.24 4.68
N GLY A 311 1.70 -21.46 4.97
CA GLY A 311 0.58 -21.23 4.07
C GLY A 311 0.99 -20.51 2.79
N PHE A 312 1.93 -19.58 2.86
CA PHE A 312 2.52 -18.94 1.68
C PHE A 312 3.72 -19.72 1.13
N GLY A 313 4.61 -20.18 2.00
CA GLY A 313 5.90 -20.78 1.63
C GLY A 313 5.76 -22.14 0.93
N ILE A 314 4.83 -23.01 1.33
CA ILE A 314 4.67 -24.33 0.70
C ILE A 314 4.19 -24.19 -0.75
N PRO A 315 3.07 -23.50 -1.05
CA PRO A 315 2.64 -23.31 -2.43
C PRO A 315 3.70 -22.60 -3.28
N MET A 316 4.36 -21.60 -2.71
CA MET A 316 5.38 -20.82 -3.40
C MET A 316 6.62 -21.67 -3.72
N THR A 317 7.06 -22.52 -2.78
CA THR A 317 8.16 -23.47 -3.00
C THR A 317 7.81 -24.46 -4.11
N ILE A 318 6.65 -25.11 -4.05
CA ILE A 318 6.21 -26.07 -5.08
C ILE A 318 6.21 -25.39 -6.46
N MET A 319 5.65 -24.18 -6.53
CA MET A 319 5.55 -23.42 -7.76
C MET A 319 6.92 -22.97 -8.29
N LEU A 320 7.83 -22.48 -7.44
CA LEU A 320 9.16 -22.04 -7.88
C LEU A 320 10.09 -23.22 -8.20
N VAL A 321 9.98 -24.34 -7.49
CA VAL A 321 10.67 -25.57 -7.88
C VAL A 321 10.15 -26.05 -9.23
N PHE A 322 8.85 -25.95 -9.47
CA PHE A 322 8.28 -26.27 -10.77
C PHE A 322 8.84 -25.36 -11.89
N ILE A 323 8.80 -24.04 -11.70
CA ILE A 323 9.23 -23.07 -12.69
C ILE A 323 10.75 -23.06 -12.87
N GLN A 324 11.51 -22.82 -11.79
CA GLN A 324 12.96 -22.68 -11.85
C GLN A 324 13.67 -24.03 -11.87
N GLY A 325 13.23 -24.98 -11.04
CA GLY A 325 13.85 -26.30 -10.98
C GLY A 325 13.78 -27.05 -12.31
N PHE A 326 12.64 -27.06 -12.99
CA PHE A 326 12.49 -27.80 -14.26
C PHE A 326 12.79 -27.00 -15.52
N TYR A 327 12.58 -25.67 -15.51
CA TYR A 327 12.63 -24.85 -16.74
C TYR A 327 13.63 -23.69 -16.68
N SER A 328 14.50 -23.62 -15.67
CA SER A 328 15.55 -22.59 -15.65
C SER A 328 16.55 -22.83 -16.79
N PRO A 329 16.89 -21.80 -17.58
CA PRO A 329 17.92 -21.89 -18.61
C PRO A 329 19.33 -22.06 -18.03
N LYS A 330 19.50 -21.85 -16.72
CA LYS A 330 20.77 -22.02 -16.00
C LYS A 330 21.02 -23.45 -15.50
N ASN A 331 20.08 -24.38 -15.73
CA ASN A 331 20.26 -25.75 -15.29
C ASN A 331 21.34 -26.45 -16.12
N THR A 332 22.42 -26.86 -15.46
CA THR A 332 23.51 -27.60 -16.09
C THR A 332 23.62 -29.01 -15.53
N VAL A 333 23.39 -29.18 -14.22
CA VAL A 333 23.40 -30.47 -13.54
C VAL A 333 21.97 -30.95 -13.30
N PHE A 334 21.58 -32.06 -13.94
CA PHE A 334 20.25 -32.65 -13.77
C PHE A 334 20.25 -33.76 -12.72
N ILE A 335 19.39 -33.64 -11.72
CA ILE A 335 19.29 -34.56 -10.58
C ILE A 335 18.24 -35.65 -10.82
N ALA A 336 17.15 -35.30 -11.52
CA ALA A 336 16.07 -36.22 -11.81
C ALA A 336 15.51 -35.98 -13.22
N ASP A 337 15.18 -37.08 -13.91
CA ASP A 337 14.50 -37.05 -15.20
C ASP A 337 13.07 -37.56 -15.01
N CYS A 338 12.08 -36.66 -15.08
CA CYS A 338 10.67 -36.98 -14.92
C CYS A 338 9.98 -37.27 -16.28
N GLY A 339 10.75 -37.41 -17.37
CA GLY A 339 10.24 -37.68 -18.72
C GLY A 339 9.69 -36.44 -19.42
N PHE A 340 8.75 -35.72 -18.79
CA PHE A 340 8.20 -34.46 -19.34
C PHE A 340 9.08 -33.23 -19.05
N ALA A 341 9.94 -33.31 -18.04
CA ALA A 341 10.88 -32.26 -17.67
C ALA A 341 12.04 -32.83 -16.83
N LYS A 342 13.21 -32.17 -16.88
CA LYS A 342 14.40 -32.53 -16.10
C LYS A 342 14.61 -31.54 -14.96
N LEU A 343 14.76 -32.05 -13.75
CA LEU A 343 14.99 -31.22 -12.57
C LEU A 343 16.49 -30.88 -12.46
N GLY A 344 16.82 -29.59 -12.59
CA GLY A 344 18.18 -29.08 -12.43
C GLY A 344 18.49 -28.62 -11.00
N LEU A 345 19.74 -28.80 -10.58
CA LEU A 345 20.23 -28.40 -9.27
C LEU A 345 20.26 -26.88 -9.11
N GLU A 346 20.71 -26.16 -10.14
CA GLU A 346 20.85 -24.70 -10.11
C GLU A 346 19.49 -24.02 -9.94
N GLY A 347 18.50 -24.46 -10.70
CA GLY A 347 17.13 -23.98 -10.61
C GLY A 347 16.47 -24.28 -9.26
N LEU A 348 16.74 -25.46 -8.69
CA LEU A 348 16.27 -25.82 -7.35
C LEU A 348 16.87 -24.91 -6.28
N LEU A 349 18.18 -24.70 -6.29
CA LEU A 349 18.87 -23.84 -5.32
C LEU A 349 18.45 -22.37 -5.46
N TYR A 350 18.29 -21.90 -6.70
CA TYR A 350 17.77 -20.57 -6.98
C TYR A 350 16.34 -20.40 -6.44
N SER A 351 15.48 -21.40 -6.63
CA SER A 351 14.12 -21.39 -6.08
C SER A 351 14.14 -21.30 -4.55
N LEU A 352 15.00 -22.07 -3.89
CA LEU A 352 15.16 -22.06 -2.43
C LEU A 352 15.64 -20.71 -1.91
N LYS A 353 16.57 -20.06 -2.62
CA LYS A 353 17.05 -18.72 -2.28
C LYS A 353 15.93 -17.69 -2.34
N ILE A 354 15.13 -17.70 -3.40
CA ILE A 354 14.01 -16.76 -3.55
C ILE A 354 12.95 -17.03 -2.49
N VAL A 355 12.57 -18.30 -2.28
CA VAL A 355 11.62 -18.70 -1.22
C VAL A 355 12.09 -18.16 0.13
N ALA A 356 13.33 -18.45 0.52
CA ALA A 356 13.86 -18.04 1.81
C ALA A 356 13.87 -16.51 1.96
N THR A 357 14.31 -15.78 0.92
CA THR A 357 14.33 -14.31 0.91
C THR A 357 12.93 -13.72 1.09
N VAL A 358 11.95 -14.23 0.33
CA VAL A 358 10.56 -13.76 0.44
C VAL A 358 9.97 -14.10 1.81
N LEU A 359 10.27 -15.27 2.37
CA LEU A 359 9.84 -15.64 3.72
C LEU A 359 10.47 -14.76 4.81
N VAL A 360 11.72 -14.31 4.65
CA VAL A 360 12.35 -13.34 5.56
C VAL A 360 11.61 -12.00 5.50
N PHE A 361 11.35 -11.45 4.31
CA PHE A 361 10.56 -10.22 4.16
C PHE A 361 9.16 -10.38 4.79
N LEU A 362 8.47 -11.46 4.45
CA LEU A 362 7.11 -11.75 4.91
C LEU A 362 7.05 -11.89 6.44
N GLY A 363 7.95 -12.68 7.04
CA GLY A 363 7.97 -12.94 8.47
C GLY A 363 8.44 -11.75 9.30
N SER A 364 9.51 -11.07 8.88
CA SER A 364 10.01 -9.87 9.59
C SER A 364 8.99 -8.74 9.54
N PHE A 365 8.34 -8.54 8.40
CA PHE A 365 7.26 -7.56 8.27
C PHE A 365 6.05 -7.94 9.13
N TYR A 366 5.65 -9.21 9.17
CA TYR A 366 4.54 -9.65 10.00
C TYR A 366 4.79 -9.38 11.49
N ILE A 367 6.00 -9.66 11.99
CA ILE A 367 6.37 -9.38 13.38
C ILE A 367 6.39 -7.87 13.63
N ALA A 368 7.02 -7.08 12.76
CA ALA A 368 7.08 -5.62 12.90
C ALA A 368 5.67 -5.00 12.89
N ASN A 369 4.81 -5.43 11.99
CA ASN A 369 3.43 -4.95 11.88
C ASN A 369 2.58 -5.35 13.09
N THR A 370 2.72 -6.60 13.57
CA THR A 370 1.93 -7.07 14.72
C THR A 370 2.36 -6.38 16.01
N THR A 371 3.65 -6.12 16.21
CA THR A 371 4.21 -5.56 17.46
C THR A 371 4.30 -4.03 17.48
N THR A 372 3.70 -3.34 16.51
CA THR A 372 3.81 -1.89 16.38
C THR A 372 2.45 -1.25 16.26
N TYR A 373 2.15 -0.32 17.18
CA TYR A 373 1.03 0.58 17.00
C TYR A 373 1.30 1.56 15.84
N ILE A 374 0.42 1.59 14.85
CA ILE A 374 0.68 2.35 13.63
C ILE A 374 0.71 3.87 13.88
N GLY A 375 -0.03 4.36 14.89
CA GLY A 375 0.01 5.77 15.28
C GLY A 375 1.36 6.18 15.87
N SER A 376 2.06 5.28 16.56
CA SER A 376 3.41 5.55 17.08
C SER A 376 4.45 5.53 15.96
N LEU A 377 4.27 4.72 14.90
CA LEU A 377 5.07 4.82 13.69
C LEU A 377 4.95 6.20 13.04
N VAL A 378 3.73 6.73 12.93
CA VAL A 378 3.50 8.08 12.40
C VAL A 378 4.13 9.14 13.29
N ALA A 379 3.96 9.05 14.61
CA ALA A 379 4.57 9.96 15.56
C ALA A 379 6.11 9.96 15.44
N ALA A 380 6.73 8.77 15.42
CA ALA A 380 8.17 8.61 15.26
C ALA A 380 8.68 9.21 13.94
N LEU A 381 7.96 9.00 12.82
CA LEU A 381 8.30 9.63 11.54
C LEU A 381 8.27 11.15 11.65
N THR A 382 7.23 11.73 12.27
CA THR A 382 7.13 13.19 12.43
C THR A 382 8.20 13.77 13.34
N GLN A 383 8.62 13.04 14.38
CA GLN A 383 9.69 13.47 15.29
C GLN A 383 11.06 13.52 14.62
N ILE A 384 11.35 12.63 13.65
CA ILE A 384 12.60 12.68 12.85
C ILE A 384 12.61 13.85 11.85
N GLY A 385 11.57 14.67 11.82
CA GLY A 385 11.48 15.86 10.96
C GLY A 385 10.66 15.64 9.69
N CYS A 386 9.93 14.54 9.59
CA CYS A 386 8.96 14.35 8.51
C CYS A 386 7.86 15.43 8.61
N PRO A 387 7.52 16.14 7.52
CA PRO A 387 6.46 17.14 7.54
C PRO A 387 5.15 16.59 8.11
N SER A 388 4.47 17.33 8.99
CA SER A 388 3.22 16.89 9.63
C SER A 388 2.12 16.52 8.63
N LYS A 389 2.18 17.08 7.40
CA LYS A 389 1.30 16.71 6.28
C LYS A 389 1.47 15.24 5.87
N ILE A 390 2.69 14.71 5.89
CA ILE A 390 2.99 13.30 5.58
C ILE A 390 2.50 12.40 6.73
N GLY A 391 2.73 12.82 7.98
CA GLY A 391 2.20 12.09 9.14
C GLY A 391 0.67 11.97 9.09
N TYR A 392 -0.01 13.09 8.79
CA TYR A 392 -1.46 13.08 8.55
C TYR A 392 -1.87 12.12 7.43
N LEU A 393 -1.18 12.13 6.29
CA LEU A 393 -1.51 11.26 5.16
C LEU A 393 -1.46 9.78 5.52
N ILE A 394 -0.38 9.37 6.20
CA ILE A 394 -0.20 7.97 6.61
C ILE A 394 -1.29 7.61 7.61
N PHE A 395 -1.44 8.39 8.69
CA PHE A 395 -2.44 8.16 9.73
C PHE A 395 -3.87 8.11 9.20
N ALA A 396 -4.26 9.08 8.37
CA ALA A 396 -5.60 9.15 7.82
C ALA A 396 -5.88 8.00 6.84
N SER A 397 -4.91 7.61 6.01
CA SER A 397 -5.07 6.47 5.08
C SER A 397 -5.29 5.17 5.84
N LEU A 398 -4.60 4.99 6.98
CA LEU A 398 -4.75 3.81 7.81
C LEU A 398 -6.14 3.70 8.44
N ASN A 399 -6.64 4.82 8.97
CA ASN A 399 -7.93 4.87 9.65
C ASN A 399 -9.12 4.81 8.67
N VAL A 400 -8.90 5.14 7.39
CA VAL A 400 -9.95 5.12 6.39
C VAL A 400 -10.52 3.71 6.19
N VAL A 401 -9.71 2.67 6.26
CA VAL A 401 -10.11 1.31 5.89
C VAL A 401 -11.20 0.73 6.78
N PRO A 402 -11.05 0.71 8.12
CA PRO A 402 -12.14 0.23 8.98
C PRO A 402 -13.40 1.09 8.82
N GLN A 403 -13.26 2.40 8.61
CA GLN A 403 -14.40 3.30 8.38
C GLN A 403 -15.14 2.92 7.09
N MET A 404 -14.39 2.69 6.00
CA MET A 404 -14.95 2.34 4.71
C MET A 404 -15.57 0.94 4.68
N GLN A 405 -14.99 -0.03 5.39
CA GLN A 405 -15.56 -1.36 5.54
C GLN A 405 -16.92 -1.30 6.24
N ARG A 406 -17.03 -0.53 7.34
CA ARG A 406 -18.30 -0.30 8.04
C ARG A 406 -19.33 0.35 7.12
N LYS A 407 -18.95 1.38 6.36
CA LYS A 407 -19.82 2.03 5.37
C LYS A 407 -20.30 1.05 4.30
N LEU A 408 -19.40 0.25 3.73
CA LEU A 408 -19.76 -0.75 2.73
C LEU A 408 -20.75 -1.77 3.29
N THR A 409 -20.59 -2.21 4.54
CA THR A 409 -21.54 -3.14 5.18
C THR A 409 -22.94 -2.55 5.28
N VAL A 410 -23.07 -1.29 5.72
CA VAL A 410 -24.37 -0.60 5.81
C VAL A 410 -24.97 -0.41 4.42
N ILE A 411 -24.19 0.04 3.44
CA ILE A 411 -24.66 0.23 2.06
C ILE A 411 -25.10 -1.10 1.45
N ARG A 412 -24.34 -2.18 1.68
CA ARG A 412 -24.71 -3.52 1.22
C ARG A 412 -26.03 -3.97 1.82
N GLN A 413 -26.23 -3.80 3.12
CA GLN A 413 -27.50 -4.14 3.78
C GLN A 413 -28.67 -3.33 3.20
N ALA A 414 -28.48 -2.02 3.00
CA ALA A 414 -29.49 -1.15 2.40
C ALA A 414 -29.85 -1.58 0.96
N GLN A 415 -28.84 -1.91 0.14
CA GLN A 415 -29.08 -2.38 -1.23
C GLN A 415 -29.71 -3.77 -1.26
N SER A 416 -29.33 -4.67 -0.35
CA SER A 416 -30.01 -5.97 -0.21
C SER A 416 -31.47 -5.81 0.18
N GLY A 417 -31.81 -4.83 1.03
CA GLY A 417 -33.20 -4.43 1.30
C GLY A 417 -33.95 -3.90 0.06
N ARG A 418 -33.23 -3.37 -0.94
CA ARG A 418 -33.77 -2.96 -2.25
C ARG A 418 -33.76 -4.07 -3.30
N GLY A 419 -33.50 -5.32 -2.89
CA GLY A 419 -33.51 -6.49 -3.79
C GLY A 419 -32.17 -6.80 -4.46
N LEU A 420 -31.07 -6.16 -4.04
CA LEU A 420 -29.73 -6.49 -4.56
C LEU A 420 -29.29 -7.87 -4.07
N THR A 421 -29.19 -8.83 -4.98
CA THR A 421 -28.64 -10.15 -4.72
C THR A 421 -27.16 -10.20 -5.05
N THR A 422 -26.32 -10.63 -4.09
CA THR A 422 -24.86 -10.75 -4.28
C THR A 422 -24.45 -12.14 -4.81
N GLY A 423 -25.42 -13.00 -5.13
CA GLY A 423 -25.24 -14.38 -5.61
C GLY A 423 -25.43 -14.54 -7.12
N GLY A 424 -25.28 -15.79 -7.59
CA GLY A 424 -25.49 -16.16 -9.00
C GLY A 424 -24.21 -16.16 -9.84
N ASN A 425 -24.37 -15.92 -11.14
CA ASN A 425 -23.31 -16.01 -12.16
C ASN A 425 -22.37 -14.79 -12.12
N LEU A 426 -21.24 -14.87 -12.83
CA LEU A 426 -20.23 -13.80 -12.82
C LEU A 426 -20.79 -12.43 -13.25
N ILE A 427 -21.71 -12.42 -14.22
CA ILE A 427 -22.36 -11.21 -14.72
C ILE A 427 -23.29 -10.59 -13.66
N SER A 428 -24.05 -11.39 -12.89
CA SER A 428 -24.92 -10.85 -11.83
C SER A 428 -24.11 -10.23 -10.70
N ARG A 429 -22.98 -10.87 -10.34
CA ARG A 429 -22.03 -10.35 -9.37
C ARG A 429 -21.39 -9.05 -9.83
N PHE A 430 -21.02 -8.95 -11.10
CA PHE A 430 -20.47 -7.71 -11.67
C PHE A 430 -21.51 -6.58 -11.68
N LYS A 431 -22.76 -6.87 -12.06
CA LYS A 431 -23.86 -5.89 -11.98
C LYS A 431 -24.12 -5.42 -10.56
N ALA A 432 -23.88 -6.26 -9.55
CA ALA A 432 -24.01 -5.87 -8.14
C ALA A 432 -22.88 -4.97 -7.63
N PHE A 433 -21.75 -4.88 -8.34
CA PHE A 433 -20.62 -4.04 -7.96
C PHE A 433 -20.95 -2.54 -8.03
N LEU A 434 -21.56 -2.09 -9.14
CA LEU A 434 -21.85 -0.67 -9.38
C LEU A 434 -22.76 -0.03 -8.31
N PRO A 435 -23.91 -0.64 -7.92
CA PRO A 435 -24.78 -0.11 -6.87
C PRO A 435 -24.14 -0.03 -5.48
N LEU A 436 -23.02 -0.72 -5.26
CA LEU A 436 -22.28 -0.71 -3.99
C LEU A 436 -21.14 0.32 -4.02
N ILE A 437 -20.34 0.34 -5.07
CA ILE A 437 -19.18 1.23 -5.15
C ILE A 437 -19.58 2.69 -5.32
N GLY A 438 -20.62 3.00 -6.11
CA GLY A 438 -21.05 4.38 -6.38
C GLY A 438 -21.38 5.16 -5.11
N PRO A 439 -22.32 4.66 -4.26
CA PRO A 439 -22.65 5.31 -3.00
C PRO A 439 -21.48 5.41 -2.02
N VAL A 440 -20.61 4.38 -1.94
CA VAL A 440 -19.42 4.42 -1.09
C VAL A 440 -18.50 5.54 -1.54
N VAL A 441 -18.17 5.61 -2.84
CA VAL A 441 -17.27 6.64 -3.36
C VAL A 441 -17.85 8.02 -3.14
N MET A 442 -19.12 8.25 -3.50
CA MET A 442 -19.75 9.56 -3.36
C MET A 442 -19.83 10.01 -1.89
N SER A 443 -20.27 9.15 -0.97
CA SER A 443 -20.26 9.47 0.46
C SER A 443 -18.84 9.80 0.96
N SER A 444 -17.85 9.04 0.51
CA SER A 444 -16.46 9.25 0.94
C SER A 444 -15.85 10.55 0.42
N LEU A 445 -16.21 10.96 -0.80
CA LEU A 445 -15.80 12.24 -1.37
C LEU A 445 -16.40 13.42 -0.59
N THR A 446 -17.67 13.30 -0.16
CA THR A 446 -18.32 14.30 0.70
C THR A 446 -17.61 14.41 2.05
N ASP A 447 -17.33 13.28 2.71
CA ASP A 447 -16.56 13.26 3.97
C ASP A 447 -15.17 13.92 3.79
N ALA A 448 -14.51 13.68 2.65
CA ALA A 448 -13.23 14.29 2.34
C ALA A 448 -13.33 15.81 2.31
N GLN A 449 -14.42 16.34 1.73
CA GLN A 449 -14.66 17.77 1.63
C GLN A 449 -14.92 18.38 3.01
N GLU A 450 -15.81 17.78 3.80
CA GLU A 450 -16.11 18.24 5.17
C GLU A 450 -14.85 18.24 6.05
N ARG A 451 -14.06 17.17 5.98
CA ARG A 451 -12.79 17.06 6.71
C ARG A 451 -11.75 18.05 6.20
N GLY A 452 -11.72 18.31 4.89
CA GLY A 452 -10.86 19.32 4.26
C GLY A 452 -11.16 20.72 4.79
N MET A 453 -12.43 21.11 4.76
CA MET A 453 -12.87 22.41 5.29
C MET A 453 -12.57 22.52 6.79
N THR A 454 -12.85 21.47 7.56
CA THR A 454 -12.59 21.44 9.01
C THR A 454 -11.10 21.56 9.35
N LEU A 455 -10.23 20.95 8.54
CA LEU A 455 -8.79 21.07 8.73
C LEU A 455 -8.31 22.49 8.39
N GLU A 456 -8.82 23.08 7.31
CA GLU A 456 -8.51 24.48 6.94
C GLU A 456 -8.97 25.46 8.02
N THR A 457 -10.17 25.30 8.59
CA THR A 457 -10.68 26.16 9.67
C THR A 457 -9.89 25.99 10.97
N ARG A 458 -9.36 24.80 11.25
CA ARG A 458 -8.42 24.54 12.36
C ARG A 458 -6.98 24.96 12.06
N GLY A 459 -6.76 25.68 10.95
CA GLY A 459 -5.45 26.21 10.58
C GLY A 459 -4.45 25.15 10.10
N PHE A 460 -4.91 23.98 9.63
CA PHE A 460 -4.03 22.96 9.05
C PHE A 460 -3.37 23.49 7.77
N GLY A 461 -2.04 23.44 7.73
CA GLY A 461 -1.27 23.91 6.57
C GLY A 461 -0.84 25.39 6.61
N ILE A 462 -1.16 26.14 7.68
CA ILE A 462 -0.57 27.46 7.94
C ILE A 462 0.96 27.34 7.97
N LYS A 463 1.64 28.23 7.25
CA LYS A 463 3.10 28.31 7.17
C LYS A 463 3.63 29.25 8.27
N GLY A 464 4.85 29.01 8.75
CA GLY A 464 5.52 29.88 9.72
C GLY A 464 5.16 29.62 11.19
N THR A 465 4.37 28.58 11.49
CA THR A 465 4.06 28.17 12.86
C THR A 465 4.72 26.83 13.21
N ARG A 466 5.30 26.73 14.40
CA ARG A 466 5.87 25.48 14.91
C ARG A 466 4.74 24.59 15.39
N ARG A 467 4.62 23.39 14.81
CA ARG A 467 3.66 22.37 15.27
C ARG A 467 4.20 21.65 16.49
N THR A 468 3.32 21.36 17.43
CA THR A 468 3.57 20.47 18.57
C THR A 468 2.97 19.10 18.28
N ASN A 469 3.60 18.05 18.80
CA ASN A 469 3.10 16.68 18.70
C ASN A 469 2.48 16.31 20.05
N TYR A 470 1.28 15.73 20.03
CA TYR A 470 0.62 15.25 21.26
C TYR A 470 1.16 13.88 21.70
N VAL A 471 1.46 13.01 20.74
CA VAL A 471 2.06 11.69 20.99
C VAL A 471 3.57 11.78 20.78
N GLU A 472 4.33 11.47 21.82
CA GLU A 472 5.79 11.42 21.78
C GLU A 472 6.29 9.98 21.86
N VAL A 473 7.28 9.64 21.02
CA VAL A 473 7.98 8.34 21.06
C VAL A 473 9.40 8.57 21.59
N PRO A 474 9.67 8.31 22.89
CA PRO A 474 11.00 8.50 23.45
C PRO A 474 11.98 7.48 22.86
N TRP A 475 13.24 7.89 22.69
CA TRP A 475 14.32 7.00 22.25
C TRP A 475 14.89 6.22 23.44
N SER A 476 14.85 4.90 23.38
CA SER A 476 15.33 4.01 24.42
C SER A 476 16.74 3.48 24.12
N PHE A 477 17.45 3.03 25.15
CA PHE A 477 18.73 2.32 24.99
C PHE A 477 18.57 1.06 24.11
N ARG A 478 17.44 0.36 24.24
CA ARG A 478 17.11 -0.83 23.44
C ARG A 478 17.09 -0.54 21.94
N ASP A 479 16.62 0.65 21.55
CA ASP A 479 16.56 1.09 20.15
C ASP A 479 17.95 1.21 19.56
N SER A 480 18.87 1.80 20.33
CA SER A 480 20.26 1.99 19.93
C SER A 480 20.99 0.66 19.77
N VAL A 481 20.78 -0.28 20.70
CA VAL A 481 21.35 -1.63 20.62
C VAL A 481 20.82 -2.37 19.40
N MET A 482 19.51 -2.37 19.18
CA MET A 482 18.89 -3.05 18.03
C MET A 482 19.36 -2.43 16.70
N LEU A 483 19.41 -1.10 16.62
CA LEU A 483 19.93 -0.40 15.44
C LEU A 483 21.39 -0.78 15.16
N CYS A 484 22.24 -0.83 16.19
CA CYS A 484 23.64 -1.22 16.04
C CYS A 484 23.78 -2.66 15.54
N VAL A 485 22.97 -3.59 16.06
CA VAL A 485 22.96 -5.00 15.60
C VAL A 485 22.53 -5.11 14.14
N LEU A 486 21.48 -4.37 13.73
CA LEU A 486 21.02 -4.36 12.34
C LEU A 486 22.07 -3.77 11.40
N ILE A 487 22.71 -2.67 11.77
CA ILE A 487 23.78 -2.06 10.97
C ILE A 487 24.97 -3.02 10.87
N ALA A 488 25.40 -3.62 11.98
CA ALA A 488 26.49 -4.59 11.98
C ALA A 488 26.19 -5.79 11.07
N LEU A 489 24.99 -6.37 11.17
CA LEU A 489 24.54 -7.44 10.28
C LEU A 489 24.60 -7.01 8.81
N PHE A 490 24.07 -5.83 8.49
CA PHE A 490 24.07 -5.32 7.11
C PHE A 490 25.49 -5.14 6.57
N VAL A 491 26.38 -4.50 7.33
CA VAL A 491 27.76 -4.26 6.94
C VAL A 491 28.52 -5.57 6.76
N VAL A 492 28.37 -6.52 7.69
CA VAL A 492 28.99 -7.85 7.58
C VAL A 492 28.51 -8.54 6.31
N VAL A 493 27.20 -8.64 6.09
CA VAL A 493 26.63 -9.29 4.90
C VAL A 493 27.07 -8.61 3.61
N PHE A 494 27.07 -7.27 3.58
CA PHE A 494 27.49 -6.50 2.42
C PHE A 494 28.97 -6.71 2.09
N VAL A 495 29.86 -6.60 3.08
CA VAL A 495 31.30 -6.82 2.90
C VAL A 495 31.57 -8.25 2.46
N PHE A 496 30.95 -9.25 3.09
CA PHE A 496 31.09 -10.65 2.68
C PHE A 496 30.63 -10.89 1.24
N SER A 497 29.47 -10.35 0.85
CA SER A 497 28.95 -10.49 -0.51
C SER A 497 29.86 -9.81 -1.54
N VAL A 498 30.40 -8.64 -1.24
CA VAL A 498 31.37 -7.95 -2.11
C VAL A 498 32.67 -8.76 -2.24
N LEU A 499 33.18 -9.33 -1.15
CA LEU A 499 34.42 -10.11 -1.18
C LEU A 499 34.26 -11.42 -1.95
N ASP A 500 33.12 -12.11 -1.80
CA ASP A 500 32.75 -13.29 -2.58
C ASP A 500 32.64 -12.94 -4.07
N TYR A 501 31.98 -11.83 -4.41
CA TYR A 501 31.87 -11.35 -5.79
C TYR A 501 33.23 -10.97 -6.41
N SER A 502 34.14 -10.38 -5.63
CA SER A 502 35.50 -10.07 -6.06
C SER A 502 36.44 -11.28 -6.14
N GLY A 503 35.98 -12.46 -5.72
CA GLY A 503 36.77 -13.70 -5.71
C GLY A 503 37.88 -13.75 -4.65
N MET A 504 37.86 -12.86 -3.66
CA MET A 504 38.86 -12.79 -2.59
C MET A 504 38.56 -13.78 -1.44
N LEU A 505 37.29 -14.16 -1.29
CA LEU A 505 36.81 -15.18 -0.35
C LEU A 505 36.02 -16.23 -1.15
N SER A 506 36.46 -17.48 -1.15
CA SER A 506 35.72 -18.60 -1.73
C SER A 506 35.03 -19.40 -0.62
N VAL A 507 34.01 -18.80 0.01
CA VAL A 507 33.30 -19.48 1.11
C VAL A 507 31.98 -20.10 0.64
N THR A 508 31.51 -19.76 -0.57
CA THR A 508 30.35 -20.43 -1.14
C THR A 508 30.78 -21.69 -1.89
N CYS A 509 30.15 -22.79 -1.52
CA CYS A 509 30.14 -23.99 -2.33
C CYS A 509 29.41 -23.59 -3.62
N GLN A 510 30.16 -23.40 -4.71
CA GLN A 510 29.64 -23.03 -6.02
C GLN A 510 28.80 -24.19 -6.56
N TRP A 511 27.54 -24.26 -6.15
CA TRP A 511 26.64 -25.30 -6.60
C TRP A 511 26.09 -24.96 -7.99
N GLY A 512 26.78 -25.47 -9.01
CA GLY A 512 26.28 -25.59 -10.38
C GLY A 512 26.81 -24.59 -11.41
N GLY A 513 28.13 -24.60 -11.63
CA GLY A 513 28.71 -24.29 -12.94
C GLY A 513 29.39 -22.92 -13.11
N VAL A 514 30.74 -22.98 -13.09
CA VAL A 514 31.80 -22.13 -13.70
C VAL A 514 31.51 -20.67 -14.08
N ARG A 515 32.25 -19.77 -13.40
CA ARG A 515 32.70 -18.40 -13.73
C ARG A 515 31.88 -17.56 -14.71
#